data_AF-G4Z4G7-F1
#
_entry.id   AF-G4Z4G7-F1
#
_cell.length_a   1.000
_cell.length_b   1.000
_cell.length_c   1.000
_cell.angle_alpha   90.00
_cell.angle_beta   90.00
_cell.angle_gamma   90.00
#
_symmetry.space_group_name_H-M   'P 1'
#
loop_
_entity.id
_entity.type
_entity.pdbx_description
1 polymer ?
#
loop_
_entity_poly.entity_id
_entity_poly.type
_entity_poly.pdbx_seq_one_letter_code
_entity_poly.pdbx_strand_id
1 'polypeptide(L)'
;MFPGLPEGLKFIAEYCLASLTYHHAYMIRAILPKHPVLETPLFPDPALLSSLAERVQSGDGSSEARIRPTGVPPHVSILCEMKWLKENLVGALTASIPRLC
;
A
#
# COMPACT_ATOMS: atom_id res chain seq x y z
N MET A 1 -14.35 1.83 12.15
CA MET A 1 -13.68 0.52 12.04
C MET A 1 -12.44 0.42 12.93
N PHE A 2 -11.66 1.49 13.16
CA PHE A 2 -10.47 1.46 14.04
C PHE A 2 -10.50 2.56 15.11
N PRO A 3 -11.03 2.30 16.32
CA PRO A 3 -11.05 3.29 17.40
C PRO A 3 -9.61 3.55 17.90
N GLY A 4 -9.17 4.80 17.84
CA GLY A 4 -7.82 5.22 18.26
C GLY A 4 -6.84 5.55 17.13
N LEU A 5 -7.21 5.31 15.87
CA LEU A 5 -6.42 5.75 14.71
C LEU A 5 -6.86 7.15 14.23
N PRO A 6 -5.92 8.07 13.95
CA PRO A 6 -6.21 9.34 13.28
C PRO A 6 -6.96 9.13 11.95
N GLU A 7 -7.83 10.08 11.58
CA GLU A 7 -8.70 9.98 10.40
C GLU A 7 -7.90 9.67 9.12
N GLY A 8 -6.77 10.35 8.91
CA GLY A 8 -5.91 10.18 7.74
C GLY A 8 -5.25 8.80 7.63
N LEU A 9 -5.26 8.00 8.70
CA LEU A 9 -4.67 6.65 8.71
C LEU A 9 -5.72 5.54 8.57
N LYS A 10 -7.03 5.84 8.62
CA LYS A 10 -8.07 4.82 8.53
C LYS A 10 -8.00 4.05 7.22
N PHE A 11 -7.79 4.76 6.11
CA PHE A 11 -7.61 4.12 4.80
C PHE A 11 -6.43 3.15 4.80
N ILE A 12 -5.29 3.54 5.37
CA ILE A 12 -4.11 2.67 5.46
C ILE A 12 -4.43 1.42 6.30
N ALA A 13 -5.12 1.58 7.43
CA ALA A 13 -5.51 0.47 8.29
C ALA A 13 -6.44 -0.54 7.57
N GLU A 14 -7.34 -0.07 6.72
CA GLU A 14 -8.20 -0.92 5.88
C GLU A 14 -7.38 -1.78 4.92
N TYR A 15 -6.43 -1.19 4.20
CA TYR A 15 -5.54 -1.93 3.31
C TYR A 15 -4.63 -2.90 4.06
N CYS A 16 -4.13 -2.51 5.24
CA CYS A 16 -3.34 -3.40 6.08
C CYS A 16 -4.18 -4.62 6.51
N LEU A 17 -5.41 -4.42 6.98
CA LEU A 17 -6.29 -5.51 7.38
C LEU A 17 -6.62 -6.44 6.20
N ALA A 18 -6.92 -5.88 5.03
CA ALA A 18 -7.16 -6.65 3.82
C ALA A 18 -5.93 -7.46 3.40
N SER A 19 -4.74 -6.86 3.46
CA SER A 19 -3.47 -7.52 3.15
C SER A 19 -3.16 -8.66 4.12
N LEU A 20 -3.33 -8.45 5.43
CA LEU A 20 -3.14 -9.49 6.45
C LEU A 20 -4.10 -10.67 6.25
N THR A 21 -5.36 -10.37 5.94
CA THR A 21 -6.40 -11.38 5.66
C THR A 21 -6.02 -12.20 4.41
N TYR A 22 -5.64 -11.53 3.32
CA TYR A 22 -5.26 -12.16 2.07
C TYR A 22 -3.99 -13.02 2.20
N HIS A 23 -2.99 -12.54 2.96
CA HIS A 23 -1.70 -13.23 3.14
C HIS A 23 -1.65 -14.14 4.36
N HIS A 24 -2.77 -14.40 5.03
CA HIS A 24 -2.82 -15.17 6.28
C HIS A 24 -2.05 -16.50 6.21
N ALA A 25 -2.32 -17.33 5.19
CA ALA A 25 -1.67 -18.62 5.02
C ALA A 25 -0.15 -18.51 4.76
N TYR A 26 0.28 -17.46 4.06
CA TYR A 26 1.71 -17.19 3.85
C TYR A 26 2.37 -16.79 5.16
N MET A 27 1.74 -15.92 5.96
CA MET A 27 2.30 -15.43 7.22
C MET A 27 2.51 -16.55 8.25
N ILE A 28 1.56 -17.48 8.38
CA ILE A 28 1.71 -18.64 9.27
C ILE A 28 2.95 -19.48 8.89
N ARG A 29 3.26 -19.59 7.60
CA ARG A 29 4.43 -20.34 7.11
C ARG A 29 5.73 -19.55 7.23
N ALA A 30 5.69 -18.25 7.00
CA ALA A 30 6.88 -17.41 6.87
C ALA A 30 7.41 -16.88 8.21
N ILE A 31 6.55 -16.77 9.22
CA ILE A 31 6.87 -16.12 10.50
C ILE A 31 7.06 -17.17 11.59
N LEU A 32 7.93 -16.86 12.57
CA LEU A 32 8.14 -17.73 13.73
C LEU A 32 6.80 -17.96 14.48
N PRO A 33 6.47 -19.20 14.91
CA PRO A 33 5.19 -19.50 15.57
C PRO A 33 4.89 -18.69 16.84
N LYS A 34 5.92 -18.15 17.50
CA LYS A 34 5.80 -17.31 18.72
C LYS A 34 5.80 -15.80 18.43
N HIS A 35 5.58 -15.40 17.19
CA HIS A 35 5.58 -14.00 16.84
C HIS A 35 4.27 -13.34 17.32
N PRO A 36 4.33 -12.19 18.02
CA PRO A 36 3.15 -11.55 18.62
C PRO A 36 2.01 -11.25 17.64
N VAL A 37 2.33 -11.06 16.35
CA VAL A 37 1.30 -10.85 15.31
C VAL A 37 0.35 -12.04 15.19
N LEU A 38 0.84 -13.26 15.39
CA LEU A 38 0.04 -14.49 15.30
C LEU A 38 -0.85 -14.70 16.53
N GLU A 39 -0.62 -13.95 17.61
CA GLU A 39 -1.47 -13.95 18.81
C GLU A 39 -2.66 -12.99 18.64
N THR A 40 -2.67 -12.15 17.60
CA THR A 40 -3.79 -11.25 17.33
C THR A 40 -5.02 -12.04 16.85
N PRO A 41 -6.25 -11.58 17.13
CA PRO A 41 -7.48 -12.35 16.88
C PRO A 41 -7.65 -12.86 15.44
N LEU A 42 -7.03 -12.21 14.46
CA LEU A 42 -7.12 -12.58 13.05
C LEU A 42 -6.58 -13.98 12.74
N PHE A 43 -5.54 -14.44 13.45
CA PHE A 43 -4.83 -15.68 13.13
C PHE A 43 -5.36 -16.95 13.79
N PRO A 44 -5.76 -16.94 15.08
CA PRO A 44 -6.30 -18.12 15.74
C PRO A 44 -7.80 -18.32 15.49
N ASP A 45 -8.54 -17.31 15.02
CA ASP A 45 -9.99 -17.39 14.78
C ASP A 45 -10.31 -17.63 13.30
N PRO A 46 -10.61 -18.89 12.89
CA PRO A 46 -10.94 -19.20 11.50
C PRO A 46 -12.26 -18.59 11.05
N ALA A 47 -13.23 -18.39 11.94
CA ALA A 47 -14.52 -17.80 11.59
C ALA A 47 -14.38 -16.31 11.28
N LEU A 48 -13.58 -15.59 12.09
CA LEU A 48 -13.22 -14.21 11.81
C LEU A 48 -12.49 -14.09 10.46
N LEU A 49 -11.49 -14.94 10.22
CA LEU A 49 -10.75 -14.97 8.96
C LEU A 49 -11.69 -15.18 7.76
N SER A 50 -12.57 -16.17 7.81
CA SER A 50 -13.55 -16.42 6.75
C SER A 50 -14.45 -15.21 6.51
N SER A 51 -14.98 -14.61 7.57
CA SER A 51 -15.85 -13.42 7.47
C SER A 51 -15.17 -12.20 6.86
N LEU A 52 -13.86 -12.05 7.09
CA LEU A 52 -13.04 -10.98 6.51
C LEU A 52 -12.67 -11.32 5.06
N ALA A 53 -12.30 -12.57 4.77
CA ALA A 53 -11.95 -13.01 3.43
C ALA A 53 -13.09 -12.80 2.42
N GLU A 54 -14.35 -13.02 2.83
CA GLU A 54 -15.53 -12.72 2.00
C GLU A 54 -15.68 -11.24 1.66
N ARG A 55 -15.11 -10.34 2.48
CA ARG A 55 -15.18 -8.88 2.30
C ARG A 55 -13.97 -8.32 1.55
N VAL A 56 -12.86 -9.06 1.51
CA VAL A 56 -11.65 -8.64 0.81
C VAL A 56 -11.83 -8.90 -0.68
N GLN A 57 -12.07 -7.82 -1.43
CA GLN A 57 -12.01 -7.85 -2.88
C GLN A 57 -10.57 -7.66 -3.33
N SER A 58 -9.87 -8.76 -3.62
CA SER A 58 -8.61 -8.70 -4.35
C SER A 58 -8.89 -8.38 -5.81
N GLY A 59 -8.30 -7.31 -6.33
CA GLY A 59 -8.29 -7.05 -7.77
C GLY A 59 -7.64 -8.21 -8.52
N ASP A 60 -8.13 -8.51 -9.71
CA ASP A 60 -7.63 -9.57 -10.59
C ASP A 60 -6.26 -9.25 -11.22
N GLY A 61 -5.69 -8.08 -10.92
CA GLY A 61 -4.46 -7.59 -11.54
C GLY A 61 -4.63 -7.25 -13.02
N SER A 62 -5.88 -7.16 -13.51
CA SER A 62 -6.24 -6.72 -14.87
C SER A 62 -5.58 -5.38 -15.20
N SER A 63 -5.42 -5.13 -16.49
CA SER A 63 -4.99 -3.82 -17.00
C SER A 63 -5.91 -2.67 -16.57
N GLU A 64 -7.14 -2.98 -16.11
CA GLU A 64 -8.13 -2.01 -15.62
C GLU A 64 -8.00 -1.72 -14.11
N ALA A 65 -7.17 -2.49 -13.39
CA ALA A 65 -6.97 -2.29 -11.96
C ALA A 65 -6.23 -0.98 -11.67
N ARG A 66 -6.74 -0.19 -10.72
CA ARG A 66 -6.15 1.09 -10.29
C ARG A 66 -4.71 0.93 -9.75
N ILE A 67 -4.39 -0.22 -9.16
CA ILE A 67 -3.07 -0.53 -8.60
C ILE A 67 -2.66 -1.91 -9.14
N ARG A 68 -1.55 -1.96 -9.89
CA ARG A 68 -0.98 -3.21 -10.42
C ARG A 68 0.31 -3.57 -9.66
N PRO A 69 0.56 -4.87 -9.40
CA PRO A 69 1.86 -5.32 -8.95
C PRO A 69 2.86 -5.13 -10.11
N THR A 70 3.71 -4.11 -10.02
CA THR A 70 4.72 -3.82 -11.04
C THR A 70 6.04 -4.55 -10.80
N GLY A 71 6.23 -5.10 -9.60
CA GLY A 71 7.53 -5.60 -9.14
C GLY A 71 8.57 -4.49 -8.90
N VAL A 72 8.20 -3.23 -9.20
CA VAL A 72 9.05 -2.06 -8.99
C VAL A 72 8.83 -1.57 -7.57
N PRO A 73 9.88 -1.46 -6.73
CA PRO A 73 9.74 -0.93 -5.39
C PRO A 73 9.11 0.47 -5.39
N PRO A 74 8.19 0.79 -4.45
CA PRO A 74 7.46 2.06 -4.46
C PRO A 74 8.37 3.30 -4.50
N HIS A 75 9.53 3.23 -3.86
CA HIS A 75 10.50 4.34 -3.83
C HIS A 75 11.03 4.69 -5.22
N VAL A 76 11.12 3.73 -6.15
CA VAL A 76 11.59 3.98 -7.51
C VAL A 76 10.60 4.87 -8.24
N SER A 77 9.30 4.58 -8.16
CA SER A 77 8.25 5.43 -8.72
C SER A 77 8.27 6.82 -8.08
N ILE A 78 8.31 6.91 -6.76
CA ILE A 78 8.40 8.20 -6.05
C ILE A 78 9.59 9.03 -6.54
N LEU A 79 10.77 8.42 -6.67
CA LEU A 79 11.97 9.11 -7.15
C LEU A 79 11.84 9.54 -8.62
N CYS A 80 11.19 8.75 -9.48
CA CYS A 80 10.89 9.12 -10.86
C CYS A 80 9.97 10.34 -10.92
N GLU A 81 8.86 10.35 -10.19
CA GLU A 81 7.96 11.50 -10.08
C GLU A 81 8.69 12.73 -9.54
N MET A 82 9.52 12.60 -8.50
CA MET A 82 10.31 13.70 -7.95
C MET A 82 11.32 14.25 -8.97
N LYS A 83 11.97 13.37 -9.74
CA LYS A 83 12.89 13.76 -10.81
C LYS A 83 12.15 14.53 -11.90
N TRP A 84 11.02 14.02 -12.35
CA TRP A 84 10.17 14.67 -13.34
C TRP A 84 9.69 16.05 -12.87
N LEU A 85 9.23 16.15 -11.62
CA LEU A 85 8.80 17.42 -11.02
C LEU A 85 9.94 18.44 -10.98
N LYS A 86 11.15 18.01 -10.59
CA LYS A 86 12.36 18.83 -10.57
C LYS A 86 12.69 19.37 -11.96
N GLU A 87 12.70 18.50 -12.97
CA GLU A 87 13.05 18.86 -14.35
C GLU A 87 12.06 19.88 -14.93
N ASN A 88 10.75 19.69 -14.70
CA ASN A 88 9.73 20.65 -15.13
C ASN A 88 9.85 21.99 -14.42
N LEU A 89 10.11 21.99 -13.12
CA LEU A 89 10.29 23.23 -12.36
C LEU A 89 11.51 24.02 -12.86
N VAL A 90 12.64 23.35 -13.07
CA VAL A 90 13.85 23.98 -13.63
C VAL A 90 13.57 24.51 -15.04
N GLY A 91 12.90 23.73 -15.88
CA GLY A 91 12.50 24.15 -17.22
C GLY A 91 11.64 25.41 -17.20
N ALA A 92 10.58 25.43 -16.40
CA ALA A 92 9.68 26.58 -16.27
C ALA A 92 10.42 27.83 -15.77
N LEU A 93 11.30 27.69 -14.77
CA LEU A 93 12.08 28.81 -14.24
C LEU A 93 13.06 29.35 -15.29
N THR A 94 13.75 28.48 -16.03
CA THR A 94 14.68 28.91 -17.08
C THR A 94 14.00 29.58 -18.27
N ALA A 95 12.78 29.17 -18.62
CA ALA A 95 11.97 29.82 -19.66
C ALA A 95 11.40 31.18 -19.22
N SER A 96 11.24 31.38 -17.91
CA SER A 96 10.66 32.60 -17.33
C SER A 96 11.69 33.71 -17.07
N ILE A 97 12.99 33.44 -17.25
CA ILE A 97 14.04 34.47 -17.17
C ILE A 97 14.13 35.13 -18.55
N PRO A 98 13.69 36.40 -18.72
CA PRO A 98 13.88 37.09 -19.98
C PRO A 98 15.39 37.18 -20.24
N ARG A 99 15.82 36.73 -21.42
CA ARG A 99 17.19 36.97 -21.87
C ARG A 99 17.37 38.49 -21.97
N LEU A 100 18.07 39.07 -21.01
CA LEU A 100 18.63 40.42 -21.09
C LEU A 100 19.72 40.40 -22.17
N CYS A 101 19.29 40.59 -23.42
CA CYS A 101 20.12 41.00 -24.53
C CYS A 101 19.46 42.21 -25.17
#